data_AF-A0A1G9Q482-F1
#
_entry.id   AF-A0A1G9Q482-F1
#
_cell.length_a   1.000
_cell.length_b   1.000
_cell.length_c   1.000
_cell.angle_alpha   90.00
_cell.angle_beta   90.00
_cell.angle_gamma   90.00
#
_symmetry.space_group_name_H-M   'P 1'
#
loop_
_entity.id
_entity.type
_entity.pdbx_description
1 polymer ?
#
loop_
_entity_poly.entity_id
_entity_poly.type
_entity_poly.pdbx_seq_one_letter_code
_entity_poly.pdbx_strand_id
1 'polypeptide(L)'
;MLVRVALVAMALCASAAGQVLGQRIQDDPSSATVNQNTGDQNTAEGVRIEERTLADLETGMDAFVLSSSQARTRIRFYLPPNTYSSEAWLRLAARPASDSSNGRIQVAINGGEPIIIRPQPRSIEARFALFSADIQPGENVLEVSYATDTATTGWIVDARRSQLRLTLEQDSPIASLHELELALAADFAAPRRIALVTDISRERATLESLVAQGVALRAGSVPLFGGDETNADLIIRIAENDRLNETDRTILRTGNRSQGPEIAFSAGSAPRLIITGRNIDEAVAAARLFAARSFEGYGRSFVAADAITAQRLGRPQVRDARHLSANADLRTLAASGLPFSADQGSRTAVQFTTRTRADRFGALSVLARGALVSGEAWLYAWYGEAHDHAPANHNLLIIGPGSSSIAALGRSAPAEFGAAMRAAERSRGQRGLMRLAAAAYADETHTPATPEDGRSIGVASLFRDAEQTGRWIGTLTSPELSSFESASRSLARSNLWHALEGRAAVWSVRGVTPLDYSVSAPGLRERVQEFALDHTRDAAFMLFGIAFIMLIRGIWRRRRVHAS
;
A
#
# COMPACT_ATOMS: atom_id res chain seq x y z
N MET A 1 34.67 42.92 38.14
CA MET A 1 33.43 42.28 38.60
C MET A 1 32.58 42.04 37.36
N LEU A 2 32.43 40.76 36.99
CA LEU A 2 31.64 40.21 35.89
C LEU A 2 31.96 40.64 34.45
N VAL A 3 32.04 39.77 33.44
CA VAL A 3 32.15 38.31 33.31
C VAL A 3 32.49 38.08 31.82
N ARG A 4 33.50 37.24 31.55
CA ARG A 4 33.72 36.30 30.42
C ARG A 4 33.49 36.79 28.97
N VAL A 5 34.52 36.90 28.10
CA VAL A 5 35.40 35.83 27.51
C VAL A 5 34.55 34.82 26.71
N ALA A 6 34.46 34.93 25.37
CA ALA A 6 35.39 34.45 24.31
C ALA A 6 35.02 33.05 23.77
N LEU A 7 35.51 32.75 22.54
CA LEU A 7 35.32 31.56 21.66
C LEU A 7 34.10 31.65 20.71
N VAL A 8 34.18 31.52 19.38
CA VAL A 8 35.16 30.89 18.45
C VAL A 8 35.11 31.61 17.09
N ALA A 9 36.26 32.05 16.57
CA ALA A 9 36.47 32.29 15.14
C ALA A 9 37.98 32.30 14.86
N MET A 10 38.55 31.14 14.57
CA MET A 10 39.82 31.02 13.83
C MET A 10 40.03 29.56 13.42
N ALA A 11 39.80 29.27 12.16
CA ALA A 11 40.23 28.04 11.51
C ALA A 11 40.71 28.43 10.11
N LEU A 12 42.01 28.56 9.93
CA LEU A 12 42.68 28.48 8.62
C LEU A 12 44.19 28.28 8.81
N CYS A 13 44.68 27.27 8.08
CA CYS A 13 46.04 27.02 7.60
C CYS A 13 47.06 26.34 8.52
N ALA A 14 47.37 25.07 8.21
CA ALA A 14 48.69 24.55 7.78
C ALA A 14 48.68 23.01 7.82
N SER A 15 48.60 22.32 6.66
CA SER A 15 49.69 21.59 5.98
C SER A 15 50.26 20.40 6.79
N ALA A 16 49.99 19.14 6.45
CA ALA A 16 50.52 18.31 5.34
C ALA A 16 51.66 17.37 5.79
N ALA A 17 51.64 16.15 5.22
CA ALA A 17 52.65 15.09 5.17
C ALA A 17 52.70 14.02 6.28
N GLY A 18 52.62 12.75 5.86
CA GLY A 18 52.98 11.58 6.67
C GLY A 18 52.25 10.29 6.29
N GLN A 19 52.70 9.61 5.22
CA GLN A 19 52.42 8.18 4.99
C GLN A 19 53.12 7.31 6.06
N VAL A 20 52.58 6.12 6.37
CA VAL A 20 53.26 4.79 6.31
C VAL A 20 52.47 3.73 7.12
N LEU A 21 52.41 2.54 6.50
CA LEU A 21 51.98 1.21 6.95
C LEU A 21 52.23 0.86 8.45
N GLY A 22 51.36 -0.02 8.99
CA GLY A 22 51.73 -0.89 10.11
C GLY A 22 50.56 -1.70 10.69
N GLN A 23 50.44 -2.97 10.30
CA GLN A 23 49.62 -4.01 10.94
C GLN A 23 49.90 -4.13 12.45
N ARG A 24 48.90 -4.52 13.26
CA ARG A 24 48.81 -5.85 13.94
C ARG A 24 47.84 -5.83 15.14
N ILE A 25 46.73 -6.58 14.99
CA ILE A 25 46.03 -7.47 15.94
C ILE A 25 46.13 -7.17 17.45
N GLN A 26 44.99 -6.90 18.09
CA GLN A 26 44.67 -7.55 19.38
C GLN A 26 43.15 -7.61 19.59
N ASP A 27 42.66 -8.83 19.79
CA ASP A 27 41.29 -9.19 20.14
C ASP A 27 40.89 -8.64 21.52
N ASP A 28 39.63 -8.19 21.66
CA ASP A 28 38.86 -8.41 22.88
C ASP A 28 37.35 -8.48 22.54
N PRO A 29 36.61 -9.54 22.95
CA PRO A 29 35.21 -9.73 22.63
C PRO A 29 34.31 -9.34 23.81
N SER A 30 33.44 -8.32 23.69
CA SER A 30 32.19 -8.23 24.44
C SER A 30 31.43 -6.92 24.20
N SER A 31 30.48 -6.96 23.26
CA SER A 31 29.25 -6.16 23.36
C SER A 31 28.21 -6.72 22.40
N ALA A 32 27.39 -7.61 22.94
CA ALA A 32 26.20 -8.11 22.29
C ALA A 32 25.03 -7.12 22.46
N THR A 33 24.12 -7.15 21.46
CA THR A 33 22.74 -6.62 21.42
C THR A 33 22.59 -5.09 21.35
N VAL A 34 21.90 -4.51 20.35
CA VAL A 34 20.65 -4.93 19.70
C VAL A 34 20.69 -4.58 18.20
N ASN A 35 20.70 -5.58 17.33
CA ASN A 35 20.58 -5.44 15.87
C ASN A 35 19.10 -5.50 15.47
N GLN A 36 18.62 -4.46 14.79
CA GLN A 36 17.39 -4.49 14.01
C GLN A 36 17.67 -5.27 12.72
N ASN A 37 17.37 -6.56 12.74
CA ASN A 37 17.28 -7.38 11.52
C ASN A 37 15.83 -7.41 11.07
N THR A 38 15.55 -6.83 9.90
CA THR A 38 14.39 -7.21 9.09
C THR A 38 14.89 -7.41 7.67
N GLY A 39 14.95 -8.68 7.27
CA GLY A 39 14.89 -9.15 5.88
C GLY A 39 16.00 -8.71 4.94
N ASP A 40 17.18 -9.31 5.08
CA ASP A 40 18.04 -9.69 3.94
C ASP A 40 19.11 -10.66 4.46
N GLN A 41 18.71 -11.92 4.65
CA GLN A 41 19.67 -13.02 4.67
C GLN A 41 19.43 -13.86 3.42
N ASN A 42 20.18 -13.51 2.39
CA ASN A 42 20.33 -14.29 1.17
C ASN A 42 21.18 -15.52 1.53
N THR A 43 20.55 -16.61 1.93
CA THR A 43 21.17 -17.92 2.17
C THR A 43 20.59 -18.94 1.18
N ALA A 44 21.46 -19.49 0.33
CA ALA A 44 21.19 -20.41 -0.77
C ALA A 44 20.25 -19.84 -1.86
N GLU A 45 20.74 -19.73 -3.10
CA GLU A 45 19.96 -19.31 -4.27
C GLU A 45 18.63 -20.10 -4.33
N GLY A 46 17.51 -19.43 -4.02
CA GLY A 46 16.17 -20.01 -4.15
C GLY A 46 15.35 -20.14 -2.85
N VAL A 47 15.92 -19.93 -1.66
CA VAL A 47 15.15 -20.01 -0.39
C VAL A 47 14.72 -18.61 0.07
N ARG A 48 13.42 -18.38 0.21
CA ARG A 48 12.83 -17.11 0.67
C ARG A 48 11.92 -17.31 1.86
N ILE A 49 12.14 -16.57 2.93
CA ILE A 49 11.27 -16.58 4.11
C ILE A 49 10.35 -15.37 4.05
N GLU A 50 9.04 -15.59 4.11
CA GLU A 50 8.04 -14.54 4.12
C GLU A 50 7.05 -14.70 5.26
N GLU A 51 6.58 -13.56 5.77
CA GLU A 51 5.56 -13.46 6.82
C GLU A 51 4.42 -12.55 6.35
N ARG A 52 3.18 -13.01 6.52
CA ARG A 52 1.96 -12.25 6.19
C ARG A 52 1.01 -12.29 7.36
N THR A 53 0.31 -11.19 7.63
CA THR A 53 -0.80 -11.23 8.60
C THR A 53 -2.01 -11.92 7.95
N LEU A 54 -2.87 -12.52 8.76
CA LEU A 54 -4.10 -13.12 8.22
C LEU A 54 -5.04 -12.06 7.63
N ALA A 55 -5.00 -10.84 8.17
CA ALA A 55 -5.75 -9.70 7.64
C ALA A 55 -5.27 -9.25 6.24
N ASP A 56 -3.99 -9.46 5.91
CA ASP A 56 -3.45 -9.15 4.57
C ASP A 56 -3.88 -10.18 3.52
N LEU A 57 -4.04 -11.45 3.91
CA LEU A 57 -4.41 -12.54 3.01
C LEU A 57 -5.91 -12.51 2.65
N GLU A 58 -6.75 -12.01 3.56
CA GLU A 58 -8.19 -11.90 3.32
C GLU A 58 -8.67 -10.47 3.59
N THR A 59 -8.93 -9.73 2.52
CA THR A 59 -9.27 -8.31 2.58
C THR A 59 -10.51 -8.07 3.44
N GLY A 60 -10.38 -7.20 4.45
CA GLY A 60 -11.48 -6.79 5.33
C GLY A 60 -11.69 -7.66 6.57
N MET A 61 -10.81 -8.64 6.82
CA MET A 61 -10.85 -9.47 8.02
C MET A 61 -9.86 -8.96 9.09
N ASP A 62 -10.29 -8.02 9.93
CA ASP A 62 -9.46 -7.55 11.06
C ASP A 62 -9.48 -8.53 12.24
N ALA A 63 -10.63 -9.16 12.48
CA ALA A 63 -10.83 -10.19 13.49
C ALA A 63 -12.01 -11.09 13.08
N PHE A 64 -12.03 -12.32 13.58
CA PHE A 64 -13.15 -13.24 13.36
C PHE A 64 -13.49 -14.05 14.60
N VAL A 65 -14.75 -14.46 14.69
CA VAL A 65 -15.27 -15.23 15.83
C VAL A 65 -15.35 -16.70 15.46
N LEU A 66 -14.75 -17.55 16.29
CA LEU A 66 -14.82 -19.00 16.23
C LEU A 66 -15.78 -19.49 17.32
N SER A 67 -16.94 -20.00 16.96
CA SER A 67 -18.00 -20.41 17.90
C SER A 67 -18.77 -21.60 17.37
N SER A 68 -19.71 -22.17 18.13
CA SER A 68 -20.58 -23.24 17.61
C SER A 68 -21.41 -22.80 16.39
N SER A 69 -21.79 -21.52 16.30
CA SER A 69 -22.48 -20.95 15.14
C SER A 69 -21.55 -20.61 13.97
N GLN A 70 -20.28 -20.36 14.26
CA GLN A 70 -19.24 -20.08 13.26
C GLN A 70 -18.03 -20.95 13.57
N ALA A 71 -18.17 -22.25 13.35
CA ALA A 71 -17.20 -23.25 13.79
C ALA A 71 -15.94 -23.29 12.94
N ARG A 72 -15.88 -22.53 11.83
CA ARG A 72 -14.82 -22.61 10.85
C ARG A 72 -14.67 -21.30 10.09
N THR A 73 -13.42 -20.89 9.93
CA THR A 73 -12.99 -19.80 9.04
C THR A 73 -11.97 -20.38 8.06
N ARG A 74 -12.09 -20.02 6.79
CA ARG A 74 -11.19 -20.47 5.72
C ARG A 74 -10.53 -19.26 5.08
N ILE A 75 -9.22 -19.19 5.21
CA ILE A 75 -8.39 -18.12 4.68
C ILE A 75 -7.66 -18.68 3.47
N ARG A 76 -7.82 -18.04 2.32
CA ARG A 76 -7.17 -18.46 1.07
C ARG A 76 -5.87 -17.72 0.89
N PHE A 77 -4.88 -18.39 0.34
CA PHE A 77 -3.64 -17.75 -0.10
C PHE A 77 -3.08 -18.47 -1.31
N TYR A 78 -2.29 -17.75 -2.11
CA TYR A 78 -1.74 -18.23 -3.36
C TYR A 78 -0.22 -18.25 -3.33
N LEU A 79 0.35 -19.37 -3.79
CA LEU A 79 1.78 -19.50 -4.08
C LEU A 79 2.03 -19.40 -5.60
N PRO A 80 3.18 -18.84 -6.02
CA PRO A 80 3.56 -18.84 -7.43
C PRO A 80 3.70 -20.26 -7.98
N PRO A 81 3.63 -20.43 -9.32
CA PRO A 81 3.99 -21.68 -9.97
C PRO A 81 5.40 -22.15 -9.56
N ASN A 82 5.60 -23.46 -9.51
CA ASN A 82 6.90 -24.09 -9.22
C ASN A 82 7.54 -23.68 -7.87
N THR A 83 6.72 -23.16 -6.95
CA THR A 83 7.16 -22.75 -5.61
C THR A 83 6.52 -23.63 -4.56
N TYR A 84 7.32 -24.22 -3.69
CA TYR A 84 6.89 -25.09 -2.60
C TYR A 84 7.32 -24.49 -1.26
N SER A 85 6.73 -24.98 -0.18
CA SER A 85 7.15 -24.60 1.17
C SER A 85 7.92 -25.74 1.82
N SER A 86 9.11 -25.46 2.36
CA SER A 86 9.85 -26.41 3.19
C SER A 86 9.44 -26.34 4.65
N GLU A 87 9.09 -25.15 5.14
CA GLU A 87 8.58 -24.93 6.50
C GLU A 87 7.40 -23.97 6.51
N ALA A 88 6.40 -24.26 7.36
CA ALA A 88 5.22 -23.42 7.53
C ALA A 88 4.86 -23.25 9.00
N TRP A 89 4.68 -22.01 9.43
CA TRP A 89 4.35 -21.67 10.82
C TRP A 89 3.18 -20.70 10.87
N LEU A 90 2.20 -20.98 11.72
CA LEU A 90 1.13 -20.04 12.04
C LEU A 90 1.28 -19.56 13.48
N ARG A 91 1.35 -18.24 13.64
CA ARG A 91 1.20 -17.55 14.92
C ARG A 91 -0.24 -17.07 15.01
N LEU A 92 -1.02 -17.60 15.95
CA LEU A 92 -2.42 -17.28 16.13
C LEU A 92 -2.62 -16.49 17.43
N ALA A 93 -3.08 -15.25 17.32
CA ALA A 93 -3.47 -14.44 18.46
C ALA A 93 -4.98 -14.53 18.66
N ALA A 94 -5.42 -14.99 19.83
CA ALA A 94 -6.84 -15.13 20.14
C ALA A 94 -7.16 -14.71 21.57
N ARG A 95 -8.39 -14.25 21.80
CA ARG A 95 -8.92 -13.92 23.12
C ARG A 95 -10.25 -14.62 23.34
N PRO A 96 -10.58 -14.98 24.59
CA PRO A 96 -11.88 -15.55 24.89
C PRO A 96 -13.00 -14.56 24.55
N ALA A 97 -14.11 -15.06 24.02
CA ALA A 97 -15.31 -14.24 23.81
C ALA A 97 -16.02 -13.93 25.14
N SER A 98 -15.89 -14.81 26.14
CA SER A 98 -16.30 -14.54 27.53
C SER A 98 -15.48 -15.38 28.53
N ASP A 99 -15.64 -15.14 29.82
CA ASP A 99 -14.99 -15.94 30.87
C ASP A 99 -15.41 -17.42 30.87
N SER A 100 -16.51 -17.75 30.19
CA SER A 100 -16.97 -19.14 29.99
C SER A 100 -16.43 -19.79 28.70
N SER A 101 -15.53 -19.11 27.98
CA SER A 101 -14.98 -19.62 26.73
C SER A 101 -14.17 -20.89 26.94
N ASN A 102 -14.56 -21.96 26.24
CA ASN A 102 -13.89 -23.25 26.29
C ASN A 102 -13.86 -23.85 24.88
N GLY A 103 -13.32 -25.06 24.74
CA GLY A 103 -13.29 -25.80 23.49
C GLY A 103 -11.87 -25.98 22.95
N ARG A 104 -11.79 -26.44 21.72
CA ARG A 104 -10.54 -26.76 21.02
C ARG A 104 -10.47 -25.91 19.76
N ILE A 105 -9.31 -25.29 19.54
CA ILE A 105 -9.00 -24.62 18.28
C ILE A 105 -8.17 -25.61 17.46
N GLN A 106 -8.56 -25.81 16.21
CA GLN A 106 -7.91 -26.70 15.27
C GLN A 106 -7.44 -25.90 14.06
N VAL A 107 -6.24 -26.19 13.57
CA VAL A 107 -5.67 -25.55 12.39
C VAL A 107 -5.22 -26.62 11.41
N ALA A 108 -5.65 -26.50 10.16
CA ALA A 108 -5.25 -27.38 9.07
C ALA A 108 -4.99 -26.56 7.79
N ILE A 109 -4.15 -27.07 6.91
CA ILE A 109 -3.98 -26.53 5.54
C ILE A 109 -4.51 -27.56 4.55
N ASN A 110 -5.23 -27.12 3.53
CA ASN A 110 -5.70 -27.94 2.40
C ASN A 110 -6.44 -29.22 2.81
N GLY A 111 -7.10 -29.21 3.97
CA GLY A 111 -7.81 -30.38 4.50
C GLY A 111 -6.91 -31.48 5.06
N GLY A 112 -5.62 -31.20 5.26
CA GLY A 112 -4.65 -32.08 5.91
C GLY A 112 -4.90 -32.29 7.40
N GLU A 113 -3.93 -32.89 8.08
CA GLU A 113 -4.08 -33.26 9.49
C GLU A 113 -4.21 -32.01 10.39
N PRO A 114 -5.28 -31.89 11.20
CA PRO A 114 -5.47 -30.72 12.04
C PRO A 114 -4.61 -30.76 13.30
N ILE A 115 -3.91 -29.66 13.58
CA ILE A 115 -3.19 -29.45 14.83
C ILE A 115 -4.14 -28.81 15.84
N ILE A 116 -4.28 -29.44 17.00
CA ILE A 116 -5.32 -29.11 17.98
C ILE A 116 -4.69 -28.54 19.25
N ILE A 117 -5.22 -27.41 19.71
CA ILE A 117 -4.92 -26.85 21.03
C ILE A 117 -6.18 -26.74 21.89
N ARG A 118 -6.01 -26.81 23.22
CA ARG A 118 -7.07 -26.60 24.21
C ARG A 118 -6.71 -25.42 25.11
N PRO A 119 -7.00 -24.19 24.67
CA PRO A 119 -6.64 -23.00 25.43
C PRO A 119 -7.51 -22.86 26.69
N GLN A 120 -6.91 -22.37 27.77
CA GLN A 120 -7.63 -21.88 28.96
C GLN A 120 -8.30 -20.54 28.62
N PRO A 121 -9.42 -20.13 29.27
CA PRO A 121 -10.17 -18.88 29.02
C PRO A 121 -9.37 -17.60 29.37
N ARG A 122 -8.26 -17.37 28.66
CA ARG A 122 -7.38 -16.20 28.75
C ARG A 122 -6.87 -15.88 27.36
N SER A 123 -6.43 -14.65 27.12
CA SER A 123 -5.78 -14.31 25.85
C SER A 123 -4.57 -15.20 25.61
N ILE A 124 -4.42 -15.68 24.38
CA ILE A 124 -3.36 -16.59 23.96
C ILE A 124 -2.65 -16.07 22.71
N GLU A 125 -1.39 -16.47 22.59
CA GLU A 125 -0.64 -16.46 21.34
C GLU A 125 -0.08 -17.87 21.15
N ALA A 126 -0.63 -18.61 20.18
CA ALA A 126 -0.24 -19.99 19.90
C ALA A 126 0.61 -20.04 18.63
N ARG A 127 1.60 -20.94 18.60
CA ARG A 127 2.42 -21.21 17.42
C ARG A 127 2.17 -22.63 16.95
N PHE A 128 1.78 -22.78 15.68
CA PHE A 128 1.51 -24.05 15.03
C PHE A 128 2.59 -24.29 13.99
N ALA A 129 3.25 -25.46 14.04
CA ALA A 129 4.12 -25.94 12.98
C ALA A 129 3.25 -26.69 11.96
N LEU A 130 2.87 -26.04 10.87
CA LEU A 130 1.96 -26.61 9.89
C LEU A 130 2.71 -27.63 9.01
N PHE A 131 1.98 -28.62 8.50
CA PHE A 131 2.54 -29.63 7.60
C PHE A 131 2.83 -28.98 6.23
N SER A 132 4.08 -28.64 5.97
CA SER A 132 4.50 -27.96 4.73
C SER A 132 4.27 -28.81 3.49
N ALA A 133 4.26 -30.14 3.62
CA ALA A 133 3.91 -31.08 2.54
C ALA A 133 2.47 -30.94 2.04
N ASP A 134 1.57 -30.36 2.84
CA ASP A 134 0.19 -30.09 2.43
C ASP A 134 0.08 -28.80 1.60
N ILE A 135 1.12 -27.97 1.56
CA ILE A 135 1.16 -26.72 0.79
C ILE A 135 1.59 -27.00 -0.64
N GLN A 136 0.81 -26.50 -1.60
CA GLN A 136 1.01 -26.72 -3.03
C GLN A 136 1.15 -25.40 -3.80
N PRO A 137 1.76 -25.40 -4.99
CA PRO A 137 1.70 -24.26 -5.90
C PRO A 137 0.25 -23.89 -6.23
N GLY A 138 -0.04 -22.60 -6.37
CA GLY A 138 -1.40 -22.10 -6.61
C GLY A 138 -2.21 -21.88 -5.32
N GLU A 139 -3.53 -22.17 -5.38
CA GLU A 139 -4.45 -21.91 -4.27
C GLU A 139 -4.23 -22.88 -3.10
N ASN A 140 -4.14 -22.31 -1.91
CA ASN A 140 -4.11 -23.01 -0.63
C ASN A 140 -5.17 -22.43 0.30
N VAL A 141 -5.67 -23.28 1.20
CA VAL A 141 -6.70 -22.92 2.18
C VAL A 141 -6.19 -23.24 3.58
N LEU A 142 -5.95 -22.20 4.36
CA LEU A 142 -5.77 -22.29 5.80
C LEU A 142 -7.14 -22.35 6.48
N GLU A 143 -7.43 -23.45 7.16
CA GLU A 143 -8.65 -23.63 7.92
C GLU A 143 -8.38 -23.50 9.42
N VAL A 144 -9.03 -22.52 10.05
CA VAL A 144 -9.06 -22.38 11.51
C VAL A 144 -10.46 -22.75 11.97
N SER A 145 -10.57 -23.80 12.76
CA SER A 145 -11.86 -24.32 13.23
C SER A 145 -11.93 -24.47 14.74
N TYR A 146 -13.16 -24.59 15.22
CA TYR A 146 -13.51 -24.64 16.62
C TYR A 146 -14.43 -25.81 16.88
N ALA A 147 -14.08 -26.61 17.88
CA ALA A 147 -14.86 -27.74 18.33
C ALA A 147 -15.06 -27.68 19.84
N THR A 148 -16.27 -27.93 20.30
CA THR A 148 -16.58 -28.00 21.73
C THR A 148 -17.57 -29.13 21.99
N ASP A 149 -17.35 -29.84 23.10
CA ASP A 149 -18.26 -30.86 23.59
C ASP A 149 -19.38 -30.24 24.47
N THR A 150 -19.33 -28.92 24.72
CA THR A 150 -20.23 -28.18 25.61
C THR A 150 -20.67 -26.85 25.00
N ALA A 151 -21.89 -26.40 25.31
CA ALA A 151 -22.38 -25.09 24.89
C ALA A 151 -21.61 -23.97 25.63
N THR A 152 -20.57 -23.43 25.00
CA THR A 152 -19.71 -22.38 25.55
C THR A 152 -19.50 -21.27 24.55
N THR A 153 -19.07 -20.10 25.05
CA THR A 153 -18.74 -18.99 24.18
C THR A 153 -17.45 -19.27 23.42
N GLY A 154 -17.38 -18.81 22.18
CA GLY A 154 -16.27 -19.05 21.28
C GLY A 154 -14.97 -18.31 21.61
N TRP A 155 -14.13 -18.18 20.60
CA TRP A 155 -12.88 -17.42 20.60
C TRP A 155 -12.95 -16.30 19.59
N ILE A 156 -12.32 -15.16 19.89
CA ILE A 156 -12.15 -14.06 18.94
C ILE A 156 -10.68 -14.09 18.51
N VAL A 157 -10.44 -14.39 17.24
CA VAL A 157 -9.11 -14.38 16.64
C VAL A 157 -8.84 -12.99 16.10
N ASP A 158 -7.70 -12.42 16.49
CA ASP A 158 -7.18 -11.17 15.96
C ASP A 158 -6.34 -11.47 14.71
N ALA A 159 -6.88 -11.18 13.53
CA ALA A 159 -6.27 -11.51 12.26
C ALA A 159 -5.08 -10.60 11.93
N ARG A 160 -5.04 -9.37 12.48
CA ARG A 160 -3.91 -8.44 12.34
C ARG A 160 -2.69 -8.90 13.13
N ARG A 161 -2.92 -9.48 14.31
CA ARG A 161 -1.86 -10.04 15.16
C ARG A 161 -1.50 -11.47 14.83
N SER A 162 -2.34 -12.16 14.07
CA SER A 162 -2.07 -13.52 13.60
C SER A 162 -1.27 -13.49 12.30
N GLN A 163 -0.26 -14.35 12.18
CA GLN A 163 0.69 -14.33 11.07
C GLN A 163 1.01 -15.73 10.55
N LEU A 164 0.99 -15.88 9.24
CA LEU A 164 1.47 -17.06 8.54
C LEU A 164 2.89 -16.77 8.02
N ARG A 165 3.84 -17.62 8.42
CA ARG A 165 5.23 -17.60 7.97
C ARG A 165 5.50 -18.82 7.12
N LEU A 166 6.04 -18.62 5.93
CA LEU A 166 6.44 -19.69 5.02
C LEU A 166 7.93 -19.53 4.66
N THR A 167 8.64 -20.65 4.68
CA THR A 167 9.94 -20.80 4.02
C THR A 167 9.66 -21.42 2.66
N LEU A 168 9.99 -20.70 1.60
CA LEU A 168 9.60 -20.98 0.22
C LEU A 168 10.83 -21.30 -0.61
N GLU A 169 10.71 -22.30 -1.46
CA GLU A 169 11.77 -22.77 -2.36
C GLU A 169 11.21 -22.88 -3.77
N GLN A 170 11.96 -22.35 -4.74
CA GLN A 170 11.58 -22.40 -6.14
C GLN A 170 12.32 -23.53 -6.85
N ASP A 171 11.57 -24.50 -7.36
CA ASP A 171 12.12 -25.69 -8.04
C ASP A 171 12.54 -25.37 -9.49
N SER A 172 11.78 -24.50 -10.16
CA SER A 172 12.11 -24.06 -11.52
C SER A 172 11.68 -22.61 -11.78
N PRO A 173 12.40 -21.90 -12.67
CA PRO A 173 12.07 -20.51 -12.99
C PRO A 173 10.73 -20.42 -13.73
N ILE A 174 10.07 -19.27 -13.58
CA ILE A 174 8.83 -18.92 -14.30
C ILE A 174 9.11 -18.98 -15.80
N ALA A 175 8.42 -19.83 -16.56
CA ALA A 175 8.77 -20.12 -17.95
C ALA A 175 7.92 -19.37 -19.00
N SER A 176 6.76 -18.84 -18.59
CA SER A 176 5.73 -18.28 -19.47
C SER A 176 5.11 -16.98 -18.94
N LEU A 177 4.45 -16.23 -19.82
CA LEU A 177 3.65 -15.04 -19.46
C LEU A 177 2.48 -15.42 -18.55
N HIS A 178 1.86 -16.58 -18.76
CA HIS A 178 0.82 -17.10 -17.88
C HIS A 178 1.34 -17.30 -16.46
N GLU A 179 2.47 -17.99 -16.30
CA GLU A 179 3.08 -18.22 -14.99
C GLU A 179 3.56 -16.93 -14.34
N LEU A 180 4.06 -15.97 -15.12
CA LEU A 180 4.42 -14.63 -14.62
C LEU A 180 3.19 -13.92 -14.04
N GLU A 181 2.05 -13.98 -14.72
CA GLU A 181 0.81 -13.38 -14.26
C GLU A 181 0.33 -14.03 -12.94
N LEU A 182 0.40 -15.36 -12.84
CA LEU A 182 0.11 -16.08 -11.59
C LEU A 182 1.10 -15.73 -10.48
N ALA A 183 2.39 -15.60 -10.79
CA ALA A 183 3.42 -15.24 -9.83
C ALA A 183 3.26 -13.80 -9.32
N LEU A 184 2.88 -12.86 -10.17
CA LEU A 184 2.57 -11.49 -9.77
C LEU A 184 1.36 -11.45 -8.82
N ALA A 185 0.33 -12.24 -9.11
CA ALA A 185 -0.90 -12.32 -8.33
C ALA A 185 -0.76 -13.06 -7.00
N ALA A 186 0.33 -13.79 -6.77
CA ALA A 186 0.53 -14.57 -5.55
C ALA A 186 0.64 -13.69 -4.30
N ASP A 187 0.25 -14.24 -3.15
CA ASP A 187 0.35 -13.54 -1.85
C ASP A 187 1.77 -13.58 -1.29
N PHE A 188 2.44 -14.71 -1.54
CA PHE A 188 3.79 -15.00 -1.11
C PHE A 188 4.74 -15.12 -2.30
N ALA A 189 6.02 -14.78 -2.09
CA ALA A 189 7.11 -14.84 -3.08
C ALA A 189 6.83 -14.13 -4.43
N ALA A 190 5.76 -13.33 -4.51
CA ALA A 190 5.46 -12.56 -5.70
C ALA A 190 6.57 -11.54 -6.00
N PRO A 191 6.87 -11.28 -7.29
CA PRO A 191 7.74 -10.17 -7.67
C PRO A 191 7.14 -8.84 -7.19
N ARG A 192 7.81 -8.16 -6.25
CA ARG A 192 7.34 -6.88 -5.69
C ARG A 192 8.23 -5.72 -6.10
N ARG A 193 9.53 -5.94 -6.31
CA ARG A 193 10.50 -4.93 -6.75
C ARG A 193 10.59 -4.97 -8.28
N ILE A 194 9.99 -3.98 -8.93
CA ILE A 194 9.86 -3.95 -10.39
C ILE A 194 10.75 -2.84 -10.95
N ALA A 195 11.76 -3.22 -11.72
CA ALA A 195 12.56 -2.25 -12.46
C ALA A 195 11.85 -1.87 -13.76
N LEU A 196 11.44 -0.61 -13.89
CA LEU A 196 10.90 -0.07 -15.13
C LEU A 196 12.00 0.65 -15.89
N VAL A 197 12.41 0.08 -17.01
CA VAL A 197 13.47 0.63 -17.85
C VAL A 197 12.89 1.03 -19.19
N THR A 198 12.56 2.32 -19.29
CA THR A 198 11.91 2.91 -20.46
C THR A 198 12.88 3.82 -21.18
N ASP A 199 12.94 3.65 -22.49
CA ASP A 199 13.74 4.51 -23.34
C ASP A 199 13.17 5.93 -23.42
N ILE A 200 14.07 6.93 -23.48
CA ILE A 200 13.68 8.33 -23.61
C ILE A 200 12.98 8.52 -24.96
N SER A 201 11.68 8.80 -24.92
CA SER A 201 10.81 8.97 -26.10
C SER A 201 9.69 9.96 -25.79
N ARG A 202 8.99 10.42 -26.83
CA ARG A 202 7.82 11.32 -26.67
C ARG A 202 6.68 10.66 -25.88
N GLU A 203 6.53 9.34 -25.99
CA GLU A 203 5.46 8.57 -25.32
C GLU A 203 5.90 7.93 -24.01
N ARG A 204 7.07 8.30 -23.48
CA ARG A 204 7.61 7.71 -22.25
C ARG A 204 6.59 7.75 -21.12
N ALA A 205 5.87 8.87 -21.00
CA ALA A 205 4.88 9.02 -19.94
C ALA A 205 3.70 8.06 -20.08
N THR A 206 3.17 7.93 -21.30
CA THR A 206 2.12 6.97 -21.66
C THR A 206 2.57 5.53 -21.38
N LEU A 207 3.75 5.16 -21.86
CA LEU A 207 4.31 3.81 -21.74
C LEU A 207 4.49 3.39 -20.27
N GLU A 208 5.21 4.19 -19.48
CA GLU A 208 5.45 3.89 -18.06
C GLU A 208 4.13 3.80 -17.29
N SER A 209 3.17 4.69 -17.57
CA SER A 209 1.89 4.74 -16.87
C SER A 209 1.02 3.52 -17.16
N LEU A 210 0.91 3.11 -18.43
CA LEU A 210 0.14 1.93 -18.82
C LEU A 210 0.75 0.66 -18.24
N VAL A 211 2.08 0.53 -18.29
CA VAL A 211 2.77 -0.65 -17.75
C VAL A 211 2.65 -0.70 -16.24
N ALA A 212 2.88 0.40 -15.51
CA ALA A 212 2.72 0.43 -14.06
C ALA A 212 1.30 0.01 -13.61
N GLN A 213 0.26 0.50 -14.31
CA GLN A 213 -1.12 0.09 -14.06
C GLN A 213 -1.34 -1.39 -14.38
N GLY A 214 -0.83 -1.87 -15.52
CA GLY A 214 -0.94 -3.27 -15.92
C GLY A 214 -0.26 -4.24 -14.95
N VAL A 215 0.89 -3.87 -14.38
CA VAL A 215 1.56 -4.68 -13.35
C VAL A 215 0.73 -4.69 -12.08
N ALA A 216 0.24 -3.53 -11.63
CA ALA A 216 -0.54 -3.44 -10.41
C ALA A 216 -1.83 -4.26 -10.49
N LEU A 217 -2.56 -4.17 -11.61
CA LEU A 217 -3.78 -4.95 -11.84
C LEU A 217 -3.53 -6.47 -11.81
N ARG A 218 -2.38 -6.94 -12.31
CA ARG A 218 -1.99 -8.36 -12.20
C ARG A 218 -1.58 -8.74 -10.79
N ALA A 219 -0.87 -7.84 -10.11
CA ALA A 219 -0.35 -8.11 -8.78
C ALA A 219 -1.38 -7.97 -7.65
N GLY A 220 -2.59 -7.48 -7.96
CA GLY A 220 -3.64 -7.16 -6.98
C GLY A 220 -3.26 -6.06 -5.98
N SER A 221 -2.07 -5.49 -6.11
CA SER A 221 -1.43 -4.59 -5.15
C SER A 221 -0.44 -3.69 -5.88
N VAL A 222 -0.02 -2.60 -5.24
CA VAL A 222 0.94 -1.66 -5.85
C VAL A 222 2.37 -2.15 -5.60
N PRO A 223 3.12 -2.53 -6.65
CA PRO A 223 4.52 -2.93 -6.52
C PRO A 223 5.44 -1.75 -6.18
N LEU A 224 6.67 -2.08 -5.80
CA LEU A 224 7.77 -1.15 -5.64
C LEU A 224 8.42 -0.89 -7.00
N PHE A 225 8.01 0.19 -7.67
CA PHE A 225 8.65 0.64 -8.90
C PHE A 225 10.00 1.32 -8.62
N GLY A 226 11.00 0.96 -9.42
CA GLY A 226 12.33 1.54 -9.40
C GLY A 226 13.01 1.44 -10.76
N GLY A 227 14.26 1.90 -10.84
CA GLY A 227 15.10 1.79 -12.04
C GLY A 227 16.36 0.93 -11.84
N ASP A 228 16.50 0.30 -10.68
CA ASP A 228 17.63 -0.55 -10.32
C ASP A 228 17.37 -1.98 -10.80
N GLU A 229 18.03 -2.37 -11.90
CA GLU A 229 17.92 -3.71 -12.49
C GLU A 229 18.55 -4.80 -11.61
N THR A 230 19.52 -4.46 -10.74
CA THR A 230 20.29 -5.45 -9.98
C THR A 230 19.50 -6.02 -8.81
N ASN A 231 18.68 -5.19 -8.16
CA ASN A 231 17.89 -5.57 -6.99
C ASN A 231 16.39 -5.75 -7.32
N ALA A 232 16.05 -5.92 -8.60
CA ALA A 232 14.67 -6.10 -9.03
C ALA A 232 14.32 -7.59 -9.13
N ASP A 233 13.11 -7.93 -8.67
CA ASP A 233 12.53 -9.26 -8.83
C ASP A 233 12.07 -9.48 -10.29
N LEU A 234 11.71 -8.39 -10.98
CA LEU A 234 11.31 -8.39 -12.39
C LEU A 234 11.81 -7.11 -13.06
N ILE A 235 12.43 -7.26 -14.22
CA ILE A 235 12.86 -6.15 -15.07
C ILE A 235 11.86 -6.02 -16.22
N ILE A 236 11.28 -4.84 -16.40
CA ILE A 236 10.40 -4.53 -17.52
C ILE A 236 11.09 -3.50 -18.42
N ARG A 237 11.46 -3.93 -19.62
CA ARG A 237 12.03 -3.09 -20.67
C ARG A 237 10.91 -2.60 -21.58
N ILE A 238 10.85 -1.29 -21.79
CA ILE A 238 9.87 -0.67 -22.67
C ILE A 238 10.58 0.21 -23.69
N ALA A 239 10.59 -0.22 -24.94
CA ALA A 239 11.25 0.51 -26.02
C ALA A 239 10.71 0.11 -27.39
N GLU A 240 10.99 0.95 -28.38
CA GLU A 240 10.89 0.59 -29.80
C GLU A 240 11.93 -0.48 -30.14
N ASN A 241 11.61 -1.38 -31.07
CA ASN A 241 12.45 -2.53 -31.40
C ASN A 241 13.91 -2.16 -31.70
N ASP A 242 14.12 -1.09 -32.48
CA ASP A 242 15.44 -0.69 -32.95
C ASP A 242 16.31 -0.06 -31.84
N ARG A 243 15.71 0.20 -30.66
CA ARG A 243 16.39 0.69 -29.47
C ARG A 243 16.65 -0.38 -28.42
N LEU A 244 16.11 -1.58 -28.62
CA LEU A 244 16.43 -2.73 -27.77
C LEU A 244 17.88 -3.17 -28.00
N ASN A 245 18.57 -3.48 -26.91
CA ASN A 245 19.89 -4.13 -26.99
C ASN A 245 19.75 -5.56 -27.54
N GLU A 246 20.87 -6.18 -27.91
CA GLU A 246 20.87 -7.53 -28.49
C GLU A 246 20.26 -8.58 -27.54
N THR A 247 20.56 -8.49 -26.25
CA THR A 247 20.05 -9.42 -25.23
C THR A 247 18.52 -9.37 -25.13
N ASP A 248 17.92 -8.18 -25.19
CA ASP A 248 16.48 -8.00 -25.14
C ASP A 248 15.81 -8.41 -26.48
N ARG A 249 16.50 -8.24 -27.63
CA ARG A 249 15.99 -8.66 -28.96
C ARG A 249 15.92 -10.17 -29.15
N THR A 250 16.82 -10.93 -28.53
CA THR A 250 16.78 -12.41 -28.61
C THR A 250 15.59 -13.03 -27.87
N ILE A 251 14.93 -12.27 -26.98
CA ILE A 251 13.73 -12.71 -26.25
C ILE A 251 12.47 -12.65 -27.12
N LEU A 252 12.46 -11.81 -28.16
CA LEU A 252 11.31 -11.63 -29.06
C LEU A 252 11.01 -12.93 -29.80
N ARG A 253 9.75 -13.11 -30.22
CA ARG A 253 9.26 -14.34 -30.87
C ARG A 253 10.06 -14.74 -32.12
N THR A 254 10.54 -13.76 -32.88
CA THR A 254 11.36 -13.95 -34.09
C THR A 254 12.86 -13.98 -33.80
N GLY A 255 13.27 -13.70 -32.56
CA GLY A 255 14.66 -13.68 -32.09
C GLY A 255 15.50 -12.49 -32.55
N ASN A 256 14.94 -11.54 -33.31
CA ASN A 256 15.70 -10.38 -33.81
C ASN A 256 14.89 -9.07 -33.90
N ARG A 257 13.64 -9.14 -34.33
CA ARG A 257 12.83 -7.96 -34.66
C ARG A 257 11.35 -8.27 -34.52
N SER A 258 10.66 -7.46 -33.73
CA SER A 258 9.22 -7.55 -33.61
C SER A 258 8.52 -7.21 -34.93
N GLN A 259 7.43 -7.92 -35.22
CA GLN A 259 6.62 -7.76 -36.44
C GLN A 259 5.38 -6.87 -36.24
N GLY A 260 5.17 -6.38 -35.01
CA GLY A 260 4.01 -5.58 -34.60
C GLY A 260 4.08 -5.28 -33.11
N PRO A 261 2.97 -4.91 -32.47
CA PRO A 261 2.90 -4.83 -31.01
C PRO A 261 3.16 -6.21 -30.38
N GLU A 262 4.16 -6.29 -29.49
CA GLU A 262 4.60 -7.54 -28.89
C GLU A 262 5.01 -7.36 -27.42
N ILE A 263 4.64 -8.35 -26.62
CA ILE A 263 5.04 -8.51 -25.23
C ILE A 263 5.77 -9.83 -25.15
N ALA A 264 7.03 -9.83 -24.75
CA ALA A 264 7.87 -11.03 -24.71
C ALA A 264 8.47 -11.21 -23.32
N PHE A 265 8.66 -12.46 -22.90
CA PHE A 265 9.13 -12.81 -21.56
C PHE A 265 10.27 -13.83 -21.60
N SER A 266 11.24 -13.63 -20.72
CA SER A 266 12.37 -14.53 -20.51
C SER A 266 12.61 -14.80 -19.03
N ALA A 267 12.78 -16.07 -18.73
CA ALA A 267 12.98 -16.68 -17.41
C ALA A 267 14.45 -16.62 -16.91
N GLY A 268 15.28 -15.73 -17.45
CA GLY A 268 16.71 -15.66 -17.14
C GLY A 268 17.00 -15.39 -15.65
N SER A 269 18.28 -15.32 -15.29
CA SER A 269 18.72 -15.04 -13.90
C SER A 269 18.07 -13.80 -13.28
N ALA A 270 17.73 -12.81 -14.12
CA ALA A 270 16.76 -11.78 -13.79
C ALA A 270 15.59 -11.90 -14.79
N PRO A 271 14.38 -12.25 -14.34
CA PRO A 271 13.20 -12.32 -15.21
C PRO A 271 13.00 -11.00 -15.96
N ARG A 272 12.82 -11.10 -17.28
CA ARG A 272 12.70 -9.93 -18.17
C ARG A 272 11.40 -9.97 -18.94
N LEU A 273 10.64 -8.89 -18.87
CA LEU A 273 9.48 -8.63 -19.69
C LEU A 273 9.80 -7.49 -20.65
N ILE A 274 9.67 -7.74 -21.94
CA ILE A 274 9.91 -6.77 -23.01
C ILE A 274 8.56 -6.34 -23.57
N ILE A 275 8.32 -5.03 -23.61
CA ILE A 275 7.13 -4.43 -24.23
C ILE A 275 7.61 -3.57 -25.39
N THR A 276 7.27 -3.96 -26.61
CA THR A 276 7.85 -3.36 -27.81
C THR A 276 6.92 -3.36 -29.02
N GLY A 277 7.40 -2.73 -30.09
CA GLY A 277 6.78 -2.66 -31.40
C GLY A 277 7.78 -2.16 -32.44
N ARG A 278 7.40 -2.17 -33.72
CA ARG A 278 8.26 -1.69 -34.81
C ARG A 278 8.59 -0.20 -34.70
N ASN A 279 7.72 0.56 -34.05
CA ASN A 279 7.83 1.98 -33.76
C ASN A 279 7.17 2.29 -32.41
N ILE A 280 7.24 3.55 -31.98
CA ILE A 280 6.70 3.99 -30.69
C ILE A 280 5.19 3.77 -30.55
N ASP A 281 4.43 3.96 -31.63
CA ASP A 281 2.97 3.84 -31.59
C ASP A 281 2.55 2.37 -31.38
N GLU A 282 3.30 1.43 -31.96
CA GLU A 282 3.13 0.00 -31.71
C GLU A 282 3.60 -0.42 -30.31
N ALA A 283 4.65 0.18 -29.77
CA ALA A 283 5.05 -0.05 -28.37
C ALA A 283 3.96 0.44 -27.40
N VAL A 284 3.30 1.56 -27.71
CA VAL A 284 2.12 2.04 -26.95
C VAL A 284 0.96 1.06 -27.09
N ALA A 285 0.70 0.53 -28.29
CA ALA A 285 -0.31 -0.51 -28.47
C ALA A 285 0.01 -1.77 -27.65
N ALA A 286 1.27 -2.21 -27.60
CA ALA A 286 1.71 -3.33 -26.75
C ALA A 286 1.51 -3.03 -25.26
N ALA A 287 1.86 -1.82 -24.80
CA ALA A 287 1.63 -1.40 -23.41
C ALA A 287 0.12 -1.36 -23.06
N ARG A 288 -0.74 -0.95 -24.00
CA ARG A 288 -2.20 -1.02 -23.83
C ARG A 288 -2.69 -2.46 -23.75
N LEU A 289 -2.20 -3.36 -24.61
CA LEU A 289 -2.53 -4.78 -24.54
C LEU A 289 -2.11 -5.39 -23.20
N PHE A 290 -0.90 -5.08 -22.75
CA PHE A 290 -0.42 -5.45 -21.42
C PHE A 290 -1.38 -4.95 -20.34
N ALA A 291 -1.77 -3.68 -20.35
CA ALA A 291 -2.67 -3.14 -19.34
C ALA A 291 -4.13 -3.65 -19.42
N ALA A 292 -4.53 -4.28 -20.52
CA ALA A 292 -5.93 -4.60 -20.81
C ALA A 292 -6.28 -6.10 -20.91
N ARG A 293 -5.30 -6.98 -21.14
CA ARG A 293 -5.52 -8.40 -21.43
C ARG A 293 -4.81 -9.31 -20.45
N SER A 294 -5.45 -10.41 -20.08
CA SER A 294 -4.83 -11.49 -19.31
C SER A 294 -3.94 -12.34 -20.21
N PHE A 295 -2.87 -12.89 -19.62
CA PHE A 295 -1.99 -13.86 -20.26
C PHE A 295 -2.31 -15.31 -19.91
N GLU A 296 -3.52 -15.60 -19.44
CA GLU A 296 -3.99 -16.97 -19.26
C GLU A 296 -3.80 -17.83 -20.52
N GLY A 297 -3.03 -18.91 -20.41
CA GLY A 297 -2.76 -19.84 -21.51
C GLY A 297 -1.68 -19.40 -22.52
N TYR A 298 -1.02 -18.26 -22.31
CA TYR A 298 0.02 -17.77 -23.24
C TYR A 298 1.44 -18.11 -22.77
N GLY A 299 2.29 -18.48 -23.74
CA GLY A 299 3.69 -18.86 -23.55
C GLY A 299 4.61 -17.66 -23.34
N ARG A 300 5.74 -17.61 -24.05
CA ARG A 300 6.76 -16.54 -23.88
C ARG A 300 6.48 -15.25 -24.62
N SER A 301 5.51 -15.23 -25.53
CA SER A 301 5.19 -14.04 -26.33
C SER A 301 3.68 -13.86 -26.43
N PHE A 302 3.25 -12.60 -26.47
CA PHE A 302 1.87 -12.19 -26.70
C PHE A 302 1.86 -11.05 -27.73
N VAL A 303 1.14 -11.25 -28.83
CA VAL A 303 1.05 -10.28 -29.93
C VAL A 303 -0.38 -9.76 -30.12
N ALA A 304 -0.56 -8.74 -30.96
CA ALA A 304 -1.87 -8.16 -31.24
C ALA A 304 -2.94 -9.18 -31.71
N ALA A 305 -2.56 -10.23 -32.43
CA ALA A 305 -3.49 -11.29 -32.87
C ALA A 305 -4.05 -12.09 -31.68
N ASP A 306 -3.23 -12.33 -30.66
CA ASP A 306 -3.60 -13.09 -29.47
C ASP A 306 -4.66 -12.36 -28.65
N ALA A 307 -4.64 -11.02 -28.68
CA ALA A 307 -5.56 -10.17 -27.94
C ALA A 307 -7.04 -10.31 -28.35
N ILE A 308 -7.32 -10.91 -29.51
CA ILE A 308 -8.68 -11.14 -29.99
C ILE A 308 -9.40 -12.17 -29.12
N THR A 309 -8.68 -13.23 -28.69
CA THR A 309 -9.23 -14.32 -27.88
C THR A 309 -8.91 -14.17 -26.39
N ALA A 310 -7.92 -13.33 -26.04
CA ALA A 310 -7.50 -13.12 -24.66
C ALA A 310 -8.61 -12.49 -23.80
N GLN A 311 -8.79 -13.04 -22.61
CA GLN A 311 -9.67 -12.46 -21.60
C GLN A 311 -9.22 -11.03 -21.23
N ARG A 312 -10.18 -10.23 -20.77
CA ARG A 312 -9.90 -8.88 -20.31
C ARG A 312 -9.27 -8.92 -18.91
N LEU A 313 -8.23 -8.11 -18.70
CA LEU A 313 -7.64 -7.89 -17.38
C LEU A 313 -8.50 -6.91 -16.58
N GLY A 314 -8.72 -7.21 -15.31
CA GLY A 314 -9.53 -6.40 -14.42
C GLY A 314 -11.03 -6.64 -14.57
N ARG A 315 -11.83 -5.94 -13.77
CA ARG A 315 -13.29 -6.04 -13.78
C ARG A 315 -13.86 -4.68 -14.17
N PRO A 316 -14.68 -4.58 -15.23
CA PRO A 316 -15.33 -3.33 -15.55
C PRO A 316 -16.29 -2.97 -14.41
N GLN A 317 -16.02 -1.88 -13.70
CA GLN A 317 -17.02 -1.27 -12.82
C GLN A 317 -18.09 -0.60 -13.68
N VAL A 318 -19.03 -1.38 -14.21
CA VAL A 318 -20.23 -0.85 -14.87
C VAL A 318 -21.24 -0.48 -13.78
N ARG A 319 -21.46 0.82 -13.54
CA ARG A 319 -22.76 1.47 -13.27
C ARG A 319 -22.59 2.93 -12.82
N ASP A 320 -23.19 3.85 -13.56
CA ASP A 320 -23.48 5.26 -13.19
C ASP A 320 -22.33 6.18 -12.75
N ALA A 321 -21.15 6.06 -13.37
CA ALA A 321 -20.07 7.05 -13.23
C ALA A 321 -20.52 8.51 -13.50
N ARG A 322 -21.52 8.71 -14.35
CA ARG A 322 -22.05 10.05 -14.70
C ARG A 322 -22.78 10.72 -13.55
N HIS A 323 -23.53 9.97 -12.73
CA HIS A 323 -24.25 10.51 -11.57
C HIS A 323 -23.33 10.68 -10.36
N LEU A 324 -22.42 9.72 -10.12
CA LEU A 324 -21.43 9.80 -9.03
C LEU A 324 -20.41 10.92 -9.26
N SER A 325 -20.05 11.22 -10.51
CA SER A 325 -19.14 12.32 -10.86
C SER A 325 -19.71 13.71 -10.58
N ALA A 326 -21.03 13.88 -10.41
CA ALA A 326 -21.60 15.22 -10.22
C ALA A 326 -21.11 15.89 -8.93
N ASN A 327 -20.90 15.12 -7.85
CA ASN A 327 -20.42 15.62 -6.56
C ASN A 327 -19.17 14.85 -6.11
N ALA A 328 -18.25 14.55 -7.02
CA ALA A 328 -17.04 13.80 -6.68
C ALA A 328 -16.17 14.55 -5.66
N ASP A 329 -15.68 13.82 -4.68
CA ASP A 329 -14.73 14.26 -3.65
C ASP A 329 -13.55 13.26 -3.57
N LEU A 330 -12.61 13.50 -2.65
CA LEU A 330 -11.47 12.59 -2.47
C LEU A 330 -11.89 11.18 -2.06
N ARG A 331 -13.03 11.01 -1.37
CA ARG A 331 -13.57 9.69 -1.02
C ARG A 331 -14.04 8.94 -2.26
N THR A 332 -14.72 9.65 -3.17
CA THR A 332 -15.17 9.12 -4.46
C THR A 332 -13.97 8.66 -5.30
N LEU A 333 -12.91 9.48 -5.36
CA LEU A 333 -11.64 9.12 -5.99
C LEU A 333 -11.01 7.90 -5.34
N ALA A 334 -10.98 7.87 -4.01
CA ALA A 334 -10.36 6.79 -3.24
C ALA A 334 -11.09 5.45 -3.35
N ALA A 335 -12.40 5.48 -3.57
CA ALA A 335 -13.24 4.30 -3.66
C ALA A 335 -13.40 3.75 -5.09
N SER A 336 -13.31 4.60 -6.12
CA SER A 336 -13.65 4.21 -7.51
C SER A 336 -12.70 4.72 -8.60
N GLY A 337 -11.74 5.59 -8.25
CA GLY A 337 -10.90 6.30 -9.22
C GLY A 337 -11.65 7.42 -9.98
N LEU A 338 -12.94 7.61 -9.73
CA LEU A 338 -13.72 8.67 -10.38
C LEU A 338 -13.28 10.06 -9.89
N PRO A 339 -13.36 11.09 -10.75
CA PRO A 339 -13.90 11.06 -12.12
C PRO A 339 -12.89 10.63 -13.19
N PHE A 340 -11.64 10.33 -12.81
CA PHE A 340 -10.54 10.10 -13.74
C PHE A 340 -10.56 8.72 -14.39
N SER A 341 -11.12 7.71 -13.72
CA SER A 341 -11.25 6.36 -14.25
C SER A 341 -12.39 6.18 -15.24
N ALA A 342 -13.31 7.14 -15.35
CA ALA A 342 -14.50 7.02 -16.18
C ALA A 342 -14.14 6.70 -17.64
N ASP A 343 -14.84 5.72 -18.22
CA ASP A 343 -14.64 5.26 -19.60
C ASP A 343 -13.14 4.97 -19.89
N GLN A 344 -12.46 4.24 -18.99
CA GLN A 344 -11.02 3.95 -19.05
C GLN A 344 -10.14 5.20 -19.21
N GLY A 345 -10.55 6.29 -18.58
CA GLY A 345 -9.84 7.56 -18.60
C GLY A 345 -9.90 8.30 -19.93
N SER A 346 -10.83 7.98 -20.84
CA SER A 346 -10.96 8.65 -22.15
C SER A 346 -11.15 10.17 -22.09
N ARG A 347 -11.55 10.70 -20.93
CA ARG A 347 -11.66 12.14 -20.67
C ARG A 347 -10.72 12.61 -19.56
N THR A 348 -9.59 11.92 -19.39
CA THR A 348 -8.61 12.20 -18.35
C THR A 348 -7.26 12.55 -18.96
N ALA A 349 -6.67 13.62 -18.46
CA ALA A 349 -5.31 14.03 -18.72
C ALA A 349 -4.52 13.94 -17.41
N VAL A 350 -3.54 13.05 -17.36
CA VAL A 350 -2.60 12.92 -16.25
C VAL A 350 -1.35 13.72 -16.58
N GLN A 351 -1.04 14.70 -15.74
CA GLN A 351 0.11 15.55 -15.89
C GLN A 351 1.11 15.33 -14.74
N PHE A 352 2.34 14.99 -15.10
CA PHE A 352 3.41 14.77 -14.14
C PHE A 352 4.24 16.04 -13.91
N THR A 353 4.50 16.37 -12.64
CA THR A 353 5.38 17.49 -12.23
C THR A 353 6.70 16.99 -11.67
N THR A 354 7.05 15.75 -11.96
CA THR A 354 8.17 15.03 -11.38
C THR A 354 9.50 15.60 -11.86
N ARG A 355 10.41 15.88 -10.92
CA ARG A 355 11.74 16.46 -11.22
C ARG A 355 12.83 15.39 -11.29
N THR A 356 12.63 14.29 -10.57
CA THR A 356 13.58 13.17 -10.48
C THR A 356 12.94 11.84 -10.92
N ARG A 357 13.76 10.83 -11.22
CA ARG A 357 13.25 9.45 -11.47
C ARG A 357 12.56 8.86 -10.24
N ALA A 358 13.04 9.20 -9.04
CA ALA A 358 12.42 8.78 -7.78
C ALA A 358 10.98 9.31 -7.67
N ASP A 359 10.78 10.62 -7.91
CA ASP A 359 9.45 11.22 -7.93
C ASP A 359 8.55 10.59 -8.99
N ARG A 360 9.13 10.24 -10.13
CA ARG A 360 8.44 9.54 -11.22
C ARG A 360 7.88 8.20 -10.78
N PHE A 361 8.70 7.35 -10.17
CA PHE A 361 8.22 6.07 -9.65
C PHE A 361 7.18 6.25 -8.54
N GLY A 362 7.35 7.27 -7.70
CA GLY A 362 6.34 7.68 -6.74
C GLY A 362 4.99 8.02 -7.38
N ALA A 363 5.00 8.76 -8.49
CA ALA A 363 3.79 9.11 -9.22
C ALA A 363 3.15 7.89 -9.89
N LEU A 364 3.97 6.99 -10.45
CA LEU A 364 3.50 5.73 -11.03
C LEU A 364 2.84 4.82 -9.99
N SER A 365 3.35 4.76 -8.75
CA SER A 365 2.70 4.02 -7.66
C SER A 365 1.29 4.55 -7.36
N VAL A 366 1.09 5.86 -7.40
CA VAL A 366 -0.23 6.49 -7.20
C VAL A 366 -1.19 6.16 -8.36
N LEU A 367 -0.72 6.18 -9.60
CA LEU A 367 -1.55 5.79 -10.75
C LEU A 367 -1.90 4.31 -10.75
N ALA A 368 -0.94 3.46 -10.40
CA ALA A 368 -1.17 2.04 -10.17
C ALA A 368 -2.26 1.82 -9.12
N ARG A 369 -2.25 2.58 -8.02
CA ARG A 369 -3.31 2.55 -7.01
C ARG A 369 -4.65 3.00 -7.59
N GLY A 370 -4.67 4.06 -8.38
CA GLY A 370 -5.87 4.55 -9.08
C GLY A 370 -6.50 3.47 -9.95
N ALA A 371 -5.70 2.75 -10.75
CA ALA A 371 -6.17 1.66 -11.60
C ALA A 371 -6.71 0.46 -10.80
N LEU A 372 -6.05 0.08 -9.71
CA LEU A 372 -6.53 -0.99 -8.81
C LEU A 372 -7.91 -0.69 -8.25
N VAL A 373 -8.10 0.55 -7.81
CA VAL A 373 -9.36 1.00 -7.21
C VAL A 373 -10.46 1.11 -8.26
N SER A 374 -10.15 1.56 -9.48
CA SER A 374 -11.11 1.55 -10.59
C SER A 374 -11.40 0.16 -11.15
N GLY A 375 -10.55 -0.83 -10.84
CA GLY A 375 -10.66 -2.20 -11.34
C GLY A 375 -10.20 -2.38 -12.80
N GLU A 376 -9.75 -1.31 -13.45
CA GLU A 376 -9.28 -1.29 -14.84
C GLU A 376 -8.24 -0.17 -15.05
N ALA A 377 -7.35 -0.36 -16.02
CA ALA A 377 -6.36 0.65 -16.40
C ALA A 377 -7.00 1.78 -17.23
N TRP A 378 -6.43 2.98 -17.12
CA TRP A 378 -6.91 4.16 -17.84
C TRP A 378 -6.29 4.21 -19.24
N LEU A 379 -6.69 3.27 -20.10
CA LEU A 379 -6.09 2.98 -21.40
C LEU A 379 -6.10 4.16 -22.39
N TYR A 380 -7.11 5.03 -22.26
CA TYR A 380 -7.35 6.16 -23.17
C TYR A 380 -7.04 7.51 -22.55
N ALA A 381 -6.53 7.53 -21.33
CA ALA A 381 -6.05 8.78 -20.74
C ALA A 381 -4.86 9.33 -21.53
N TRP A 382 -4.79 10.65 -21.55
CA TRP A 382 -3.60 11.36 -22.01
C TRP A 382 -2.60 11.43 -20.86
N TYR A 383 -1.32 11.18 -21.14
CA TYR A 383 -0.23 11.24 -20.17
C TYR A 383 0.86 12.17 -20.69
N GLY A 384 1.28 13.13 -19.88
CA GLY A 384 2.35 14.05 -20.26
C GLY A 384 3.01 14.71 -19.07
N GLU A 385 4.08 15.45 -19.35
CA GLU A 385 4.82 16.20 -18.33
C GLU A 385 4.22 17.61 -18.14
N ALA A 386 4.69 18.33 -17.13
CA ALA A 386 4.21 19.67 -16.79
C ALA A 386 4.37 20.69 -17.94
N HIS A 387 5.35 20.51 -18.82
CA HIS A 387 5.55 21.37 -19.99
C HIS A 387 4.60 21.03 -21.16
N ASP A 388 3.98 19.85 -21.13
CA ASP A 388 3.05 19.43 -22.16
C ASP A 388 1.68 20.03 -21.90
N HIS A 389 1.02 20.48 -22.96
CA HIS A 389 -0.29 21.09 -22.84
C HIS A 389 -1.36 20.00 -22.79
N ALA A 390 -1.84 19.74 -21.57
CA ALA A 390 -2.96 18.82 -21.37
C ALA A 390 -4.19 19.27 -22.18
N PRO A 391 -4.89 18.34 -22.84
CA PRO A 391 -6.11 18.66 -23.58
C PRO A 391 -7.14 19.39 -22.71
N ALA A 392 -7.67 20.51 -23.21
CA ALA A 392 -8.57 21.37 -22.44
C ALA A 392 -9.86 20.63 -22.03
N ASN A 393 -10.42 19.81 -22.91
CA ASN A 393 -11.68 19.09 -22.69
C ASN A 393 -11.60 17.86 -21.76
N HIS A 394 -10.45 17.62 -21.11
CA HIS A 394 -10.21 16.48 -20.23
C HIS A 394 -10.12 16.91 -18.75
N ASN A 395 -10.65 16.08 -17.85
CA ASN A 395 -10.35 16.16 -16.42
C ASN A 395 -8.84 16.09 -16.22
N LEU A 396 -8.29 16.97 -15.39
CA LEU A 396 -6.86 17.12 -15.20
C LEU A 396 -6.45 16.52 -13.86
N LEU A 397 -5.61 15.49 -13.87
CA LEU A 397 -4.99 14.93 -12.67
C LEU A 397 -3.51 15.28 -12.64
N ILE A 398 -3.08 16.05 -11.65
CA ILE A 398 -1.71 16.53 -11.51
C ILE A 398 -1.01 15.73 -10.41
N ILE A 399 0.10 15.07 -10.74
CA ILE A 399 0.84 14.21 -9.81
C ILE A 399 2.30 14.63 -9.77
N GLY A 400 2.84 14.91 -8.58
CA GLY A 400 4.25 15.24 -8.38
C GLY A 400 4.50 16.41 -7.43
N PRO A 401 5.77 16.71 -7.13
CA PRO A 401 6.15 17.73 -6.16
C PRO A 401 5.84 19.15 -6.65
N GLY A 402 5.46 20.03 -5.73
CA GLY A 402 5.32 21.46 -6.02
C GLY A 402 4.27 21.79 -7.08
N SER A 403 3.18 21.03 -7.15
CA SER A 403 2.13 21.23 -8.18
C SER A 403 1.44 22.60 -8.09
N SER A 404 1.56 23.29 -6.95
CA SER A 404 0.98 24.61 -6.71
C SER A 404 1.44 25.68 -7.71
N SER A 405 2.57 25.48 -8.41
CA SER A 405 3.03 26.40 -9.46
C SER A 405 2.31 26.24 -10.79
N ILE A 406 1.44 25.24 -10.95
CA ILE A 406 0.66 25.06 -12.19
C ILE A 406 -0.46 26.08 -12.26
N ALA A 407 -0.54 26.79 -13.39
CA ALA A 407 -1.49 27.87 -13.61
C ALA A 407 -2.96 27.47 -13.39
N ALA A 408 -3.33 26.22 -13.73
CA ALA A 408 -4.68 25.70 -13.50
C ALA A 408 -5.02 25.57 -12.00
N LEU A 409 -4.04 25.17 -11.16
CA LEU A 409 -4.20 25.14 -9.71
C LEU A 409 -4.27 26.55 -9.13
N GLY A 410 -3.39 27.46 -9.55
CA GLY A 410 -3.38 28.84 -9.04
C GLY A 410 -4.69 29.61 -9.25
N ARG A 411 -5.46 29.30 -10.30
CA ARG A 411 -6.71 29.99 -10.64
C ARG A 411 -7.97 29.36 -10.05
N SER A 412 -8.03 28.03 -9.97
CA SER A 412 -9.25 27.28 -9.61
C SER A 412 -9.14 26.56 -8.25
N ALA A 413 -7.97 26.58 -7.59
CA ALA A 413 -7.80 25.82 -6.35
C ALA A 413 -8.69 26.33 -5.20
N PRO A 414 -9.32 25.42 -4.45
CA PRO A 414 -10.14 25.76 -3.29
C PRO A 414 -9.28 26.30 -2.14
N ALA A 415 -9.86 27.10 -1.25
CA ALA A 415 -9.17 27.64 -0.07
C ALA A 415 -8.62 26.52 0.84
N GLU A 416 -9.33 25.39 0.87
CA GLU A 416 -9.00 24.12 1.50
C GLU A 416 -7.64 23.60 1.04
N PHE A 417 -7.34 23.66 -0.26
CA PHE A 417 -6.05 23.24 -0.80
C PHE A 417 -4.91 24.14 -0.29
N GLY A 418 -5.12 25.46 -0.31
CA GLY A 418 -4.14 26.40 0.26
C GLY A 418 -3.96 26.22 1.78
N ALA A 419 -5.00 25.83 2.51
CA ALA A 419 -4.91 25.47 3.92
C ALA A 419 -4.12 24.17 4.13
N ALA A 420 -4.35 23.17 3.28
CA ALA A 420 -3.66 21.88 3.28
C ALA A 420 -2.16 22.02 3.01
N MET A 421 -1.78 22.79 1.99
CA MET A 421 -0.38 23.09 1.69
C MET A 421 0.32 23.78 2.87
N ARG A 422 -0.30 24.83 3.44
CA ARG A 422 0.25 25.51 4.62
C ARG A 422 0.32 24.61 5.86
N ALA A 423 -0.62 23.69 6.03
CA ALA A 423 -0.61 22.72 7.12
C ALA A 423 0.52 21.71 6.94
N ALA A 424 0.69 21.16 5.74
CA ALA A 424 1.78 20.25 5.40
C ALA A 424 3.17 20.91 5.60
N GLU A 425 3.32 22.18 5.19
CA GLU A 425 4.55 22.96 5.43
C GLU A 425 4.83 23.18 6.92
N ARG A 426 3.79 23.48 7.73
CA ARG A 426 3.92 23.72 9.17
C ARG A 426 4.20 22.45 9.97
N SER A 427 3.64 21.32 9.56
CA SER A 427 3.86 20.01 10.20
C SER A 427 5.32 19.56 10.16
N ARG A 428 6.15 20.16 9.30
CA ARG A 428 7.59 19.96 9.22
C ARG A 428 8.36 20.48 10.44
N GLY A 429 7.81 21.46 11.17
CA GLY A 429 8.48 22.15 12.28
C GLY A 429 8.04 21.71 13.68
N GLN A 430 6.89 21.03 13.81
CA GLN A 430 6.37 20.62 15.11
C GLN A 430 6.79 19.19 15.47
N ARG A 431 7.85 19.09 16.28
CA ARG A 431 8.03 17.92 17.15
C ARG A 431 6.82 17.82 18.08
N GLY A 432 5.88 16.93 17.76
CA GLY A 432 4.96 16.36 18.73
C GLY A 432 3.69 17.12 19.13
N LEU A 433 3.07 17.96 18.28
CA LEU A 433 1.87 18.73 18.68
C LEU A 433 0.70 18.74 17.65
N MET A 434 0.44 17.63 16.98
CA MET A 434 -0.88 17.39 16.34
C MET A 434 -1.57 16.19 16.97
N ARG A 435 -1.88 16.32 18.26
CA ARG A 435 -2.85 15.47 18.95
C ARG A 435 -3.61 16.30 19.98
N LEU A 436 -4.57 17.10 19.51
CA LEU A 436 -5.68 17.59 20.32
C LEU A 436 -7.06 17.29 19.70
N ALA A 437 -7.12 16.65 18.53
CA ALA A 437 -8.37 16.19 17.91
C ALA A 437 -8.38 14.70 17.49
N ALA A 438 -7.22 14.03 17.46
CA ALA A 438 -7.08 12.62 17.06
C ALA A 438 -6.84 11.66 18.25
N ALA A 439 -7.35 11.99 19.44
CA ALA A 439 -7.21 11.14 20.62
C ALA A 439 -8.30 10.07 20.75
N ALA A 440 -9.28 10.00 19.84
CA ALA A 440 -10.39 9.06 19.93
C ALA A 440 -10.19 7.71 19.20
N TYR A 441 -9.15 7.52 18.37
CA TYR A 441 -9.02 6.31 17.53
C TYR A 441 -7.61 5.70 17.41
N ALA A 442 -6.74 5.83 18.42
CA ALA A 442 -5.47 5.08 18.40
C ALA A 442 -4.96 4.77 19.81
N ASP A 443 -5.20 3.54 20.23
CA ASP A 443 -4.37 2.81 21.19
C ASP A 443 -3.67 1.68 20.45
N GLU A 444 -2.61 2.03 19.70
CA GLU A 444 -1.64 1.07 19.17
C GLU A 444 -0.22 1.63 19.38
N THR A 445 0.54 0.87 20.15
CA THR A 445 2.01 0.83 20.32
C THR A 445 2.80 1.84 19.49
N HIS A 446 3.22 2.95 20.10
CA HIS A 446 4.14 3.90 19.48
C HIS A 446 5.60 3.48 19.69
N THR A 447 6.24 3.02 18.61
CA THR A 447 7.67 3.21 18.41
C THR A 447 7.93 4.72 18.30
N PRO A 448 8.93 5.30 18.99
CA PRO A 448 9.18 6.74 18.92
C PRO A 448 9.51 7.16 17.49
N ALA A 449 8.78 8.18 17.00
CA ALA A 449 8.94 8.75 15.67
C ALA A 449 10.40 9.11 15.38
N THR A 450 10.96 8.52 14.32
CA THR A 450 12.28 8.89 13.83
C THR A 450 12.19 10.22 13.08
N PRO A 451 13.28 10.99 12.96
CA PRO A 451 13.30 12.27 12.24
C PRO A 451 12.90 12.18 10.75
N GLU A 452 12.74 10.98 10.20
CA GLU A 452 12.29 10.74 8.83
C GLU A 452 10.76 10.85 8.64
N ASP A 453 9.97 10.68 9.71
CA ASP A 453 8.49 10.71 9.63
C ASP A 453 7.92 12.06 9.14
N GLY A 454 8.64 13.16 9.40
CA GLY A 454 8.28 14.50 8.93
C GLY A 454 8.66 14.80 7.47
N ARG A 455 9.35 13.87 6.78
CA ARG A 455 9.80 14.02 5.39
C ARG A 455 8.81 13.46 4.36
N SER A 456 7.84 12.65 4.78
CA SER A 456 6.89 11.96 3.91
C SER A 456 5.45 12.48 4.11
N ILE A 457 5.25 13.77 3.84
CA ILE A 457 3.95 14.44 3.92
C ILE A 457 3.50 14.81 2.52
N GLY A 458 2.22 14.58 2.20
CA GLY A 458 1.63 15.02 0.95
C GLY A 458 0.25 15.64 1.11
N VAL A 459 -0.23 16.24 0.03
CA VAL A 459 -1.50 16.95 -0.06
C VAL A 459 -2.28 16.44 -1.27
N ALA A 460 -3.53 16.06 -1.02
CA ALA A 460 -4.48 15.64 -2.04
C ALA A 460 -5.56 16.71 -2.15
N SER A 461 -6.04 16.99 -3.35
CA SER A 461 -7.30 17.72 -3.52
C SER A 461 -8.06 17.30 -4.78
N LEU A 462 -9.37 17.43 -4.75
CA LEU A 462 -10.26 17.25 -5.90
C LEU A 462 -11.31 18.36 -5.91
N PHE A 463 -11.42 19.05 -7.05
CA PHE A 463 -12.35 20.16 -7.21
C PHE A 463 -12.72 20.36 -8.69
N ARG A 464 -13.74 21.19 -8.96
CA ARG A 464 -14.17 21.53 -10.32
C ARG A 464 -13.39 22.73 -10.84
N ASP A 465 -13.08 22.72 -12.13
CA ASP A 465 -12.48 23.86 -12.80
C ASP A 465 -13.49 25.03 -12.86
N ALA A 466 -13.07 26.22 -12.44
CA ALA A 466 -13.90 27.41 -12.44
C ALA A 466 -14.12 27.97 -13.86
N GLU A 467 -13.15 27.78 -14.76
CA GLU A 467 -13.21 28.30 -16.14
C GLU A 467 -13.95 27.34 -17.09
N GLN A 468 -13.98 26.04 -16.78
CA GLN A 468 -14.50 25.01 -17.66
C GLN A 468 -15.53 24.13 -16.95
N THR A 469 -16.81 24.47 -17.16
CA THR A 469 -17.94 23.76 -16.56
C THR A 469 -17.88 22.26 -16.85
N GLY A 470 -17.78 21.45 -15.81
CA GLY A 470 -17.80 19.99 -15.88
C GLY A 470 -16.42 19.32 -15.98
N ARG A 471 -15.33 20.10 -15.99
CA ARG A 471 -13.97 19.59 -15.85
C ARG A 471 -13.61 19.47 -14.37
N TRP A 472 -13.02 18.34 -14.01
CA TRP A 472 -12.47 18.09 -12.67
C TRP A 472 -10.96 18.26 -12.67
N ILE A 473 -10.44 18.85 -11.60
CA ILE A 473 -9.01 18.99 -11.32
C ILE A 473 -8.69 18.26 -10.04
N GLY A 474 -7.78 17.29 -10.14
CA GLY A 474 -7.23 16.54 -9.02
C GLY A 474 -5.76 16.87 -8.87
N THR A 475 -5.26 16.95 -7.64
CA THR A 475 -3.81 17.04 -7.39
C THR A 475 -3.39 16.11 -6.28
N LEU A 476 -2.24 15.46 -6.48
CA LEU A 476 -1.54 14.66 -5.49
C LEU A 476 -0.10 15.17 -5.48
N THR A 477 0.24 15.94 -4.46
CA THR A 477 1.49 16.69 -4.41
C THR A 477 2.15 16.61 -3.05
N SER A 478 3.36 17.14 -2.97
CA SER A 478 4.07 17.36 -1.73
C SER A 478 4.70 18.75 -1.75
N PRO A 479 4.85 19.40 -0.58
CA PRO A 479 5.70 20.58 -0.44
C PRO A 479 7.11 20.35 -1.01
N GLU A 480 7.76 21.39 -1.53
CA GLU A 480 9.05 21.28 -2.25
C GLU A 480 10.18 20.62 -1.44
N LEU A 481 10.09 20.69 -0.11
CA LEU A 481 11.12 20.22 0.79
C LEU A 481 10.77 18.87 1.47
N SER A 482 9.70 18.21 1.02
CA SER A 482 9.32 16.85 1.40
C SER A 482 9.63 15.86 0.28
N SER A 483 9.88 14.59 0.63
CA SER A 483 10.12 13.52 -0.34
C SER A 483 8.78 13.09 -0.94
N PHE A 484 8.50 13.57 -2.16
CA PHE A 484 7.30 13.18 -2.89
C PHE A 484 7.24 11.66 -3.09
N GLU A 485 8.35 11.04 -3.49
CA GLU A 485 8.48 9.58 -3.67
C GLU A 485 8.00 8.81 -2.43
N SER A 486 8.50 9.18 -1.25
CA SER A 486 8.17 8.48 -0.01
C SER A 486 6.72 8.70 0.38
N ALA A 487 6.21 9.94 0.27
CA ALA A 487 4.83 10.29 0.58
C ALA A 487 3.83 9.60 -0.36
N SER A 488 4.13 9.52 -1.65
CA SER A 488 3.25 8.93 -2.65
C SER A 488 3.23 7.40 -2.53
N ARG A 489 4.39 6.77 -2.25
CA ARG A 489 4.46 5.33 -1.96
C ARG A 489 3.71 4.96 -0.69
N SER A 490 3.83 5.75 0.38
CA SER A 490 3.09 5.50 1.61
C SER A 490 1.59 5.60 1.38
N LEU A 491 1.14 6.58 0.59
CA LEU A 491 -0.28 6.71 0.23
C LEU A 491 -0.77 5.53 -0.62
N ALA A 492 -0.02 5.16 -1.66
CA ALA A 492 -0.44 4.14 -2.63
C ALA A 492 -0.47 2.71 -2.08
N ARG A 493 0.36 2.40 -1.08
CA ARG A 493 0.55 1.04 -0.55
C ARG A 493 -0.10 0.78 0.81
N SER A 494 -0.80 1.76 1.38
CA SER A 494 -1.41 1.64 2.70
C SER A 494 -2.90 1.96 2.67
N ASN A 495 -3.55 1.71 3.81
CA ASN A 495 -4.95 2.08 4.03
C ASN A 495 -5.19 3.60 4.07
N LEU A 496 -4.13 4.43 4.04
CA LEU A 496 -4.24 5.89 3.92
C LEU A 496 -5.03 6.30 2.68
N TRP A 497 -4.92 5.55 1.57
CA TRP A 497 -5.69 5.82 0.36
C TRP A 497 -7.19 5.87 0.63
N HIS A 498 -7.73 4.91 1.39
CA HIS A 498 -9.16 4.83 1.69
C HIS A 498 -9.62 5.84 2.73
N ALA A 499 -8.68 6.46 3.46
CA ALA A 499 -8.97 7.52 4.43
C ALA A 499 -8.99 8.93 3.79
N LEU A 500 -8.76 9.05 2.47
CA LEU A 500 -8.89 10.30 1.75
C LEU A 500 -10.36 10.71 1.66
N GLU A 501 -10.70 11.89 2.21
CA GLU A 501 -12.07 12.41 2.23
C GLU A 501 -12.10 13.93 2.03
N GLY A 502 -13.26 14.44 1.61
CA GLY A 502 -13.48 15.88 1.39
C GLY A 502 -12.82 16.42 0.13
N ARG A 503 -12.68 17.75 0.05
CA ARG A 503 -12.10 18.45 -1.12
C ARG A 503 -10.59 18.53 -1.10
N ALA A 504 -9.99 18.61 0.08
CA ALA A 504 -8.55 18.56 0.26
C ALA A 504 -8.21 17.75 1.52
N ALA A 505 -7.07 17.08 1.50
CA ALA A 505 -6.57 16.33 2.65
C ALA A 505 -5.04 16.40 2.71
N VAL A 506 -4.51 16.39 3.93
CA VAL A 506 -3.07 16.21 4.18
C VAL A 506 -2.89 14.78 4.65
N TRP A 507 -1.93 14.06 4.09
CA TRP A 507 -1.55 12.74 4.59
C TRP A 507 -0.10 12.71 5.02
N SER A 508 0.18 11.82 5.97
CA SER A 508 1.51 11.43 6.40
C SER A 508 1.50 9.95 6.76
N VAL A 509 2.66 9.40 7.11
CA VAL A 509 2.76 8.04 7.67
C VAL A 509 1.87 7.80 8.90
N ARG A 510 1.42 8.86 9.57
CA ARG A 510 0.57 8.78 10.78
C ARG A 510 -0.93 8.75 10.50
N GLY A 511 -1.36 9.08 9.30
CA GLY A 511 -2.79 9.21 8.99
C GLY A 511 -3.10 10.29 7.96
N VAL A 512 -4.39 10.37 7.65
CA VAL A 512 -4.99 11.38 6.77
C VAL A 512 -5.79 12.36 7.61
N THR A 513 -5.61 13.66 7.35
CA THR A 513 -6.39 14.74 7.94
C THR A 513 -7.17 15.43 6.82
N PRO A 514 -8.50 15.24 6.73
CA PRO A 514 -9.33 15.97 5.78
C PRO A 514 -9.41 17.45 6.18
N LEU A 515 -9.43 18.32 5.18
CA LEU A 515 -9.60 19.75 5.32
C LEU A 515 -10.78 20.14 4.45
N ASP A 516 -11.95 20.11 5.08
CA ASP A 516 -13.20 20.48 4.45
C ASP A 516 -13.92 21.49 5.36
N TYR A 517 -14.15 22.70 4.85
CA TYR A 517 -14.90 23.72 5.58
C TYR A 517 -16.42 23.46 5.54
N SER A 518 -16.88 22.42 4.82
CA SER A 518 -18.29 22.00 4.75
C SER A 518 -18.65 20.83 5.68
N VAL A 519 -17.67 20.19 6.33
CA VAL A 519 -17.95 19.22 7.39
C VAL A 519 -18.36 20.01 8.64
N SER A 520 -19.67 20.06 8.89
CA SER A 520 -20.18 20.53 10.17
C SER A 520 -19.54 19.68 11.27
N ALA A 521 -18.84 20.32 12.21
CA ALA A 521 -18.29 19.62 13.36
C ALA A 521 -19.41 18.76 13.98
N PRO A 522 -19.17 17.45 14.26
CA PRO A 522 -20.20 16.59 14.81
C PRO A 522 -20.78 17.25 16.05
N GLY A 523 -22.11 17.31 16.12
CA GLY A 523 -22.79 18.01 17.18
C GLY A 523 -22.40 17.42 18.54
N LEU A 524 -22.50 18.22 19.61
CA LEU A 524 -22.24 17.73 20.98
C LEU A 524 -22.98 16.43 21.30
N ARG A 525 -24.17 16.19 20.71
CA ARG A 525 -24.94 14.96 20.87
C ARG A 525 -24.31 13.73 20.20
N GLU A 526 -23.78 13.87 18.98
CA GLU A 526 -23.13 12.78 18.26
C GLU A 526 -21.81 12.40 18.93
N ARG A 527 -21.04 13.40 19.38
CA ARG A 527 -19.81 13.16 20.17
C ARG A 527 -20.11 12.48 21.51
N VAL A 528 -21.23 12.81 22.15
CA VAL A 528 -21.63 12.16 23.41
C VAL A 528 -22.12 10.72 23.16
N GLN A 529 -22.77 10.44 22.03
CA GLN A 529 -23.15 9.08 21.66
C GLN A 529 -21.95 8.21 21.29
N GLU A 530 -21.00 8.75 20.52
CA GLU A 530 -19.78 8.05 20.11
C GLU A 530 -18.87 7.80 21.33
N PHE A 531 -18.74 8.78 22.23
CA PHE A 531 -18.03 8.61 23.50
C PHE A 531 -18.71 7.58 24.43
N ALA A 532 -20.04 7.51 24.43
CA ALA A 532 -20.78 6.52 25.23
C ALA A 532 -20.65 5.08 24.69
N LEU A 533 -20.47 4.92 23.38
CA LEU A 533 -20.30 3.61 22.72
C LEU A 533 -18.86 3.07 22.87
N ASP A 534 -17.85 3.95 22.77
CA ASP A 534 -16.45 3.51 22.86
C ASP A 534 -15.93 3.43 24.31
N HIS A 535 -16.49 4.20 25.25
CA HIS A 535 -16.06 4.23 26.65
C HIS A 535 -17.17 3.74 27.60
N THR A 536 -17.87 2.67 27.23
CA THR A 536 -18.93 2.06 28.07
C THR A 536 -18.48 1.78 29.50
N ARG A 537 -17.20 1.45 29.69
CA ARG A 537 -16.59 1.19 31.02
C ARG A 537 -16.40 2.47 31.83
N ASP A 538 -15.94 3.56 31.23
CA ASP A 538 -15.72 4.83 31.94
C ASP A 538 -17.03 5.60 32.15
N ALA A 539 -17.98 5.48 31.21
CA ALA A 539 -19.34 5.96 31.38
C ALA A 539 -20.04 5.27 32.56
N ALA A 540 -19.83 3.95 32.72
CA ALA A 540 -20.31 3.20 33.88
C ALA A 540 -19.66 3.69 35.19
N PHE A 541 -18.35 3.97 35.20
CA PHE A 541 -17.67 4.54 36.37
C PHE A 541 -18.15 5.95 36.73
N MET A 542 -18.41 6.82 35.75
CA MET A 542 -19.00 8.13 36.00
C MET A 542 -20.40 8.02 36.59
N LEU A 543 -21.26 7.18 36.00
CA LEU A 543 -22.62 6.97 36.51
C LEU A 543 -22.62 6.38 37.92
N PHE A 544 -21.71 5.44 38.20
CA PHE A 544 -21.51 4.90 39.54
C PHE A 544 -21.03 5.98 40.52
N GLY A 545 -20.09 6.84 40.12
CA GLY A 545 -19.62 7.97 40.93
C GLY A 545 -20.73 8.97 41.25
N ILE A 546 -21.57 9.31 40.28
CA ILE A 546 -22.73 10.20 40.47
C ILE A 546 -23.75 9.56 41.42
N ALA A 547 -24.06 8.28 41.24
CA ALA A 547 -24.97 7.55 42.12
C ALA A 547 -24.42 7.48 43.56
N PHE A 548 -23.12 7.28 43.73
CA PHE A 548 -22.45 7.24 45.03
C PHE A 548 -22.51 8.60 45.74
N ILE A 549 -22.27 9.70 45.01
CA ILE A 549 -22.40 11.07 45.55
C ILE A 549 -23.85 11.37 45.95
N MET A 550 -24.83 10.97 45.14
CA MET A 550 -26.25 11.10 45.48
C MET A 550 -26.61 10.33 46.75
N LEU A 551 -26.08 9.13 46.93
CA LEU A 551 -26.31 8.28 48.10
C LEU A 551 -25.68 8.87 49.36
N ILE A 552 -24.43 9.36 49.30
CA ILE A 552 -23.77 10.07 50.40
C ILE A 552 -24.58 11.32 50.78
N ARG A 553 -25.01 12.10 49.79
CA ARG A 553 -25.79 13.32 50.04
C ARG A 553 -27.15 13.01 50.70
N GLY A 554 -27.77 11.88 50.35
CA GLY A 554 -28.97 11.38 51.01
C GLY A 554 -28.75 10.98 52.47
N ILE A 555 -27.64 10.29 52.76
CA ILE A 555 -27.27 9.87 54.13
C ILE A 555 -26.97 11.10 55.01
N TRP A 556 -26.27 12.10 54.48
CA TRP A 556 -25.97 13.34 55.19
C TRP A 556 -27.22 14.19 55.46
N ARG A 557 -28.20 14.18 54.55
CA ARG A 557 -29.51 14.81 54.80
C ARG A 557 -30.29 14.10 55.91
N ARG A 558 -30.28 12.77 55.97
CA ARG A 558 -30.95 12.03 57.07
C ARG A 558 -30.31 12.28 58.44
N ARG A 559 -28.98 12.40 58.52
CA ARG A 559 -28.29 12.72 59.79
C ARG A 559 -28.62 14.11 60.34
N ARG A 560 -28.95 15.09 59.50
CA ARG A 560 -29.38 16.43 59.97
C ARG A 560 -30.81 16.47 60.51
N VAL A 561 -31.65 15.47 60.20
CA VAL A 561 -33.04 15.40 60.67
C VAL A 561 -33.17 14.63 62.01
N HIS A 562 -32.09 14.03 62.52
CA HIS A 562 -32.06 13.37 63.84
C HIS A 562 -31.20 14.14 64.87
N ALA A 563 -30.78 15.36 64.53
CA ALA A 563 -30.01 16.24 65.41
C ALA A 563 -30.74 17.58 65.68
N SER A 564 -32.04 17.63 65.40
CA SER A 564 -32.95 18.75 65.71
C SER A 564 -34.05 18.30 66.64
#